data_AF-A0A9D9NEE0-F1
#
_entry.id   AF-A0A9D9NEE0-F1
#
_cell.length_a   1.000
_cell.length_b   1.000
_cell.length_c   1.000
_cell.angle_alpha   90.00
_cell.angle_beta   90.00
_cell.angle_gamma   90.00
#
_symmetry.space_group_name_H-M   'P 1'
#
loop_
_entity.id
_entity.type
_entity.pdbx_description
1 polymer ?
#
loop_
_entity_poly.entity_id
_entity_poly.type
_entity_poly.pdbx_seq_one_letter_code
_entity_poly.pdbx_strand_id
1 'polypeptide(L)' 'MDIVKFELFACLLEREKVHMDPGLSFSDICIWIGADPQEADAFLMEELGYHGDDILKAYRECSALYLESKYGIKL' A
#
# COMPACT_ATOMS: atom_id res chain seq x y z
N MET A 1 -6.94 -11.94 6.79
CA MET A 1 -6.32 -12.03 5.44
C MET A 1 -5.49 -13.31 5.32
N ASP A 2 -5.39 -13.93 4.14
CA ASP A 2 -4.53 -15.10 3.90
C ASP A 2 -3.22 -14.72 3.17
N ILE A 3 -2.27 -15.66 3.12
CA ILE A 3 -0.93 -15.41 2.57
C ILE A 3 -0.95 -15.05 1.08
N VAL A 4 -1.87 -15.62 0.29
CA VAL A 4 -1.96 -15.36 -1.15
C VAL A 4 -2.41 -13.92 -1.38
N LYS A 5 -3.40 -13.45 -0.61
CA LYS A 5 -3.87 -12.05 -0.68
C LYS A 5 -2.81 -11.07 -0.18
N PHE A 6 -2.05 -11.43 0.86
CA PHE A 6 -0.93 -10.62 1.32
C PHE A 6 0.17 -10.48 0.26
N GLU A 7 0.53 -11.57 -0.42
CA GLU A 7 1.50 -11.55 -1.53
C GLU A 7 0.99 -10.69 -2.71
N LEU A 8 -0.31 -10.79 -3.04
CA LEU A 8 -0.93 -9.94 -4.05
C LEU A 8 -0.89 -8.46 -3.66
N PHE A 9 -1.18 -8.14 -2.39
CA PHE A 9 -1.07 -6.77 -1.88
C PHE A 9 0.35 -6.23 -2.04
N ALA A 10 1.37 -6.98 -1.61
CA ALA A 10 2.77 -6.60 -1.77
C ALA A 10 3.16 -6.42 -3.25
N CYS A 11 2.69 -7.31 -4.12
CA CYS A 11 2.93 -7.23 -5.57
C CYS A 11 2.35 -5.93 -6.18
N LEU A 12 1.13 -5.56 -5.78
CA LEU A 12 0.49 -4.33 -6.26
C LEU A 12 1.26 -3.06 -5.82
N LEU A 13 1.83 -3.06 -4.62
CA LEU A 13 2.64 -1.93 -4.14
C LEU A 13 3.99 -1.85 -4.86
N GLU A 14 4.72 -2.95 -4.98
CA GLU A 14 6.09 -2.91 -5.49
C GLU A 14 6.17 -2.87 -7.02
N ARG A 15 5.33 -3.65 -7.70
CA ARG A 15 5.41 -3.83 -9.16
C ARG A 15 4.48 -2.89 -9.91
N GLU A 16 3.21 -2.91 -9.53
CA GLU A 16 2.18 -2.10 -10.20
C GLU A 16 2.13 -0.66 -9.67
N LYS A 17 2.77 -0.39 -8.53
CA LYS A 17 2.88 0.93 -7.90
C LYS A 17 1.53 1.60 -7.66
N VAL A 18 0.52 0.83 -7.24
CA VAL A 18 -0.84 1.34 -7.03
C VAL A 18 -0.90 2.48 -6.03
N HIS A 19 0.07 2.58 -5.11
CA HIS A 19 0.20 3.70 -4.17
C HIS A 19 0.43 5.05 -4.85
N MET A 20 0.86 5.08 -6.12
CA MET A 20 1.05 6.33 -6.88
C MET A 20 -0.27 6.98 -7.31
N ASP A 21 -1.39 6.26 -7.29
CA ASP A 21 -2.71 6.85 -7.46
C ASP A 21 -3.19 7.41 -6.11
N PRO A 22 -3.33 8.74 -5.95
CA PRO A 22 -3.80 9.34 -4.69
C PRO A 22 -5.28 9.06 -4.41
N GLY A 23 -6.06 8.62 -5.41
CA GLY A 23 -7.47 8.28 -5.26
C GLY A 23 -7.72 6.90 -4.66
N LEU A 24 -6.70 6.03 -4.60
CA LEU A 24 -6.84 4.67 -4.06
C LEU A 24 -6.58 4.64 -2.55
N SER A 25 -7.54 4.10 -1.80
CA SER A 25 -7.36 3.78 -0.38
C SER A 25 -6.88 2.34 -0.18
N PHE A 26 -6.44 2.00 1.03
CA PHE A 26 -6.15 0.61 1.39
C PHE A 26 -7.38 -0.27 1.19
N SER A 27 -8.57 0.22 1.55
CA SER A 27 -9.83 -0.50 1.39
C SER A 27 -10.13 -0.83 -0.07
N ASP A 28 -9.87 0.09 -1.00
CA ASP A 28 -10.06 -0.16 -2.44
C ASP A 28 -9.16 -1.29 -2.94
N ILE A 29 -7.90 -1.30 -2.52
CA ILE A 29 -6.93 -2.34 -2.87
C ILE A 29 -7.36 -3.69 -2.28
N CYS A 30 -7.82 -3.72 -1.03
CA CYS A 30 -8.37 -4.93 -0.41
C CYS A 30 -9.54 -5.51 -1.22
N ILE A 31 -10.47 -4.65 -1.64
CA ILE A 31 -11.62 -5.06 -2.46
C ILE A 31 -11.13 -5.68 -3.78
N TRP A 32 -10.11 -5.11 -4.44
CA TRP A 32 -9.57 -5.62 -5.69
C TRP A 32 -8.98 -7.03 -5.57
N ILE A 33 -8.31 -7.32 -4.46
CA ILE A 33 -7.72 -8.64 -4.19
C ILE A 33 -8.69 -9.61 -3.50
N GLY A 34 -9.95 -9.22 -3.31
CA GLY A 34 -10.96 -10.03 -2.63
C GLY A 34 -10.66 -10.26 -1.15
N ALA A 35 -9.99 -9.31 -0.50
CA ALA A 35 -9.78 -9.28 0.95
C ALA A 35 -10.84 -8.39 1.62
N ASP A 36 -11.31 -8.80 2.80
CA ASP A 36 -12.06 -7.89 3.66
C ASP A 36 -11.10 -6.84 4.25
N PRO A 37 -11.39 -5.53 4.12
CA PRO A 37 -10.48 -4.49 4.60
C PRO A 37 -10.20 -4.54 6.10
N GLN A 38 -11.19 -4.88 6.93
CA GLN A 38 -11.01 -4.92 8.39
C GLN A 38 -10.16 -6.12 8.80
N GLU A 39 -10.42 -7.29 8.22
CA GLU A 39 -9.60 -8.49 8.44
C GLU A 39 -8.18 -8.36 7.88
N ALA A 40 -8.00 -7.59 6.81
CA ALA A 40 -6.69 -7.31 6.23
C ALA A 40 -5.90 -6.33 7.10
N ASP A 41 -6.53 -5.26 7.57
CA ASP A 41 -5.91 -4.29 8.46
C ASP A 41 -5.49 -4.93 9.80
N ALA A 42 -6.37 -5.74 10.40
CA ALA A 42 -6.06 -6.48 11.62
C ALA A 42 -4.86 -7.43 11.44
N PHE A 43 -4.81 -8.14 10.31
CA PHE A 43 -3.68 -9.02 9.97
C PHE A 43 -2.38 -8.22 9.79
N LEU A 44 -2.40 -7.09 9.08
CA LEU A 44 -1.22 -6.25 8.91
C LEU A 44 -0.74 -5.66 10.24
N MET A 45 -1.67 -5.28 11.11
CA MET A 45 -1.33 -4.81 12.45
C MET A 45 -0.70 -5.91 13.31
N GLU A 46 -1.19 -7.15 13.21
CA GLU A 46 -0.63 -8.30 13.93
C GLU A 46 0.76 -8.69 13.43
N GLU A 47 0.94 -8.77 12.10
CA GLU A 47 2.18 -9.27 11.48
C GLU A 47 3.27 -8.20 11.33
N LEU A 48 2.88 -6.96 11.03
CA LEU A 48 3.81 -5.87 10.69
C LEU A 48 3.77 -4.71 11.69
N GLY A 49 2.70 -4.60 12.49
CA GLY A 49 2.53 -3.50 13.45
C GLY A 49 2.10 -2.18 12.80
N TYR A 50 1.56 -2.22 11.58
CA TYR A 50 1.09 -1.03 10.85
C TYR A 50 -0.29 -1.26 10.25
N HIS A 51 -1.09 -0.20 10.23
CA HIS A 51 -2.33 -0.18 9.46
C HIS A 51 -2.05 -0.08 7.96
N GLY A 52 -2.96 -0.60 7.14
CA GLY A 52 -2.81 -0.62 5.69
C GLY A 52 -2.68 0.78 5.07
N ASP A 53 -3.44 1.75 5.59
CA ASP A 53 -3.35 3.15 5.13
C ASP A 53 -2.02 3.81 5.52
N ASP A 54 -1.43 3.44 6.66
CA ASP A 54 -0.10 3.93 7.07
C ASP A 54 0.99 3.39 6.13
N ILE A 55 0.87 2.13 5.70
CA ILE A 55 1.76 1.53 4.71
C ILE A 55 1.67 2.32 3.40
N LEU A 56 0.45 2.56 2.87
CA LEU A 56 0.28 3.33 1.64
C LEU A 56 0.86 4.73 1.73
N LYS A 57 0.64 5.40 2.86
CA LYS A 57 1.19 6.73 3.12
C LYS A 57 2.71 6.71 3.09
N ALA A 58 3.35 5.75 3.76
CA ALA A 58 4.81 5.62 3.75
C ALA A 58 5.35 5.38 2.34
N TYR A 59 4.70 4.55 1.52
CA TYR A 59 5.08 4.33 0.12
C TYR A 59 4.99 5.60 -0.73
N ARG A 60 3.93 6.39 -0.54
CA ARG A 60 3.74 7.68 -1.23
C ARG A 60 4.81 8.69 -0.84
N GLU A 61 5.09 8.84 0.45
CA GLU A 61 6.12 9.75 0.96
C GLU A 61 7.51 9.37 0.45
N CYS A 62 7.88 8.08 0.52
CA CYS A 62 9.14 7.58 -0.04
C CYS A 62 9.25 7.84 -1.54
N SER A 63 8.17 7.63 -2.30
CA SER A 63 8.16 7.86 -3.74
C SER A 63 8.33 9.35 -4.09
N ALA A 64 7.66 10.24 -3.35
CA ALA A 64 7.79 11.68 -3.52
C ALA A 64 9.22 12.15 -3.21
N LEU A 65 9.80 11.72 -2.08
CA LEU A 65 11.17 12.05 -1.70
C LEU A 65 12.20 11.54 -2.72
N TYR A 66 11.99 10.35 -3.28
CA TYR A 66 12.85 9.80 -4.32
C TYR A 66 12.82 10.65 -5.60
N LEU A 67 11.63 11.05 -6.04
CA LEU A 67 11.47 11.87 -7.24
C LEU A 67 12.06 13.27 -7.07
N GLU A 68 11.88 13.88 -5.90
CA GLU A 68 12.50 15.17 -5.57
C GLU A 68 14.02 15.04 -5.57
N SER A 69 14.57 14.04 -4.87
CA SER A 69 16.02 13.83 -4.75
C SER A 69 16.69 13.52 -6.10
N LYS A 70 16.08 12.67 -6.92
CA LYS A 70 16.68 12.18 -8.17
C LYS A 70 16.45 13.09 -9.36
N TYR A 71 15.31 13.78 -9.41
CA TYR A 71 14.87 14.53 -10.59
C TYR A 71 14.50 15.98 -10.30
N GLY A 72 14.44 16.41 -9.04
CA GLY A 72 13.99 17.75 -8.66
C GLY A 72 12.49 17.98 -8.84
N ILE A 73 11.69 16.92 -8.95
CA ILE A 73 10.23 16.99 -9.15
C ILE A 73 9.52 16.96 -7.80
N LYS A 74 8.63 17.92 -7.55
CA LYS A 74 7.73 17.94 -6.39
C LYS A 74 6.34 17.46 -6.81
N LEU A 75 5.84 16.44 -6.12
CA LEU A 75 4.48 15.92 -6.27
C LEU A 75 3.49 16.67 -5.38
#